data_AF-A0A520N5T2-F1
#
_entry.id   AF-A0A520N5T2-F1
#
_cell.length_a   1.000
_cell.length_b   1.000
_cell.length_c   1.000
_cell.angle_alpha   90.00
_cell.angle_beta   90.00
_cell.angle_gamma   90.00
#
_symmetry.space_group_name_H-M   'P 1'
#
loop_
_entity.id
_entity.type
_entity.pdbx_description
1 polymer ?
#
loop_
_entity_poly.entity_id
_entity_poly.type
_entity_poly.pdbx_seq_one_letter_code
_entity_poly.pdbx_strand_id
1 'polypeptide(L)' 'MHSKNLTKDTELKNIAIALISQYGDDADAVATLRAAEYAAELNNEEWIKWESIIILINQINNSPDLNG' A
#
# COMPACT_ATOMS: atom_id res chain seq x y z
N MET A 1 -0.35 -7.18 -24.61
CA MET A 1 0.21 -7.17 -23.23
C MET A 1 -0.34 -5.99 -22.38
N HIS A 2 -1.61 -5.58 -22.54
CA HIS A 2 -2.15 -4.40 -21.85
C HIS A 2 -3.02 -4.69 -20.61
N SER A 3 -3.42 -5.95 -20.37
CA SER A 3 -4.41 -6.28 -19.33
C SER A 3 -3.84 -6.64 -17.96
N LYS A 4 -2.53 -6.95 -17.87
CA LYS A 4 -1.91 -7.44 -16.61
C LYS A 4 -1.61 -6.33 -15.58
N ASN A 5 -1.45 -5.08 -16.02
CA ASN A 5 -1.11 -3.98 -15.14
C ASN A 5 -2.33 -3.51 -14.32
N LEU A 6 -3.51 -3.44 -14.96
CA LEU A 6 -4.75 -2.98 -14.33
C LEU A 6 -5.16 -3.83 -13.11
N THR A 7 -4.95 -5.15 -13.18
CA THR A 7 -5.28 -6.07 -12.09
C THR A 7 -4.34 -5.93 -10.90
N LYS A 8 -3.05 -5.68 -11.15
CA LYS A 8 -2.03 -5.55 -10.10
C LYS A 8 -2.22 -4.24 -9.32
N ASP A 9 -2.49 -3.14 -10.02
CA ASP A 9 -2.78 -1.85 -9.38
C ASP A 9 -4.05 -1.91 -8.51
N THR A 10 -5.05 -2.66 -8.94
CA THR A 10 -6.28 -2.90 -8.17
C THR A 10 -6.02 -3.72 -6.91
N GLU A 11 -5.15 -4.73 -6.98
CA GLU A 11 -4.78 -5.57 -5.84
C GLU A 11 -4.05 -4.77 -4.75
N LEU A 12 -3.04 -3.96 -5.12
CA LEU A 12 -2.30 -3.14 -4.16
C LEU A 12 -3.21 -2.13 -3.45
N LYS A 13 -4.15 -1.53 -4.20
CA LYS A 13 -5.14 -0.62 -3.65
C LYS A 13 -6.08 -1.32 -2.65
N ASN A 14 -6.50 -2.55 -2.95
CA ASN A 14 -7.33 -3.33 -2.03
C ASN A 14 -6.58 -3.66 -0.74
N ILE A 15 -5.28 -3.96 -0.82
CA ILE A 15 -4.44 -4.16 0.38
C ILE A 15 -4.33 -2.87 1.19
N ALA A 16 -4.08 -1.72 0.54
CA ALA A 16 -4.04 -0.42 1.21
C ALA A 16 -5.35 -0.10 1.95
N ILE A 17 -6.51 -0.30 1.29
CA ILE A 17 -7.84 -0.11 1.90
C ILE A 17 -8.04 -1.05 3.09
N ALA A 18 -7.64 -2.32 2.96
CA ALA A 18 -7.77 -3.29 4.05
C ALA A 18 -6.92 -2.89 5.27
N LEU A 19 -5.70 -2.39 5.05
CA LEU A 19 -4.84 -1.90 6.13
C LEU A 19 -5.42 -0.66 6.82
N ILE A 20 -5.93 0.31 6.05
CA ILE A 20 -6.62 1.49 6.62
C ILE A 20 -7.84 1.05 7.43
N SER A 21 -8.63 0.11 6.93
CA SER A 21 -9.81 -0.40 7.64
C SER A 21 -9.46 -1.11 8.95
N GLN A 22 -8.34 -1.85 8.98
CA GLN A 22 -7.93 -2.65 10.14
C GLN A 22 -7.14 -1.84 11.18
N TYR A 23 -6.29 -0.92 10.74
CA TYR A 23 -5.31 -0.23 11.58
C TYR A 23 -5.52 1.29 11.65
N GLY A 24 -6.43 1.86 10.85
CA GLY A 24 -6.68 3.31 10.83
C GLY A 24 -5.41 4.09 10.52
N ASP A 25 -5.08 5.04 11.39
CA ASP A 25 -3.90 5.90 11.29
C ASP A 25 -2.57 5.11 11.31
N ASP A 26 -2.57 3.90 11.91
CA ASP A 26 -1.37 3.06 12.00
C ASP A 26 -1.10 2.23 10.73
N ALA A 27 -1.97 2.30 9.72
CA ALA A 27 -1.84 1.51 8.49
C ALA A 27 -0.50 1.76 7.75
N ASP A 28 -0.03 3.01 7.73
CA ASP A 28 1.25 3.39 7.13
C ASP A 28 2.44 2.77 7.89
N ALA A 29 2.43 2.83 9.21
CA ALA A 29 3.46 2.24 10.06
C ALA A 29 3.52 0.72 9.87
N VAL A 30 2.37 0.05 9.81
CA VAL A 30 2.27 -1.39 9.57
C VAL A 30 2.83 -1.77 8.19
N ALA A 31 2.52 -0.99 7.14
CA ALA A 31 3.06 -1.24 5.80
C ALA A 31 4.58 -0.98 5.73
N THR A 32 5.06 0.06 6.42
CA THR A 32 6.49 0.40 6.53
C THR A 32 7.29 -0.70 7.24
N LEU A 33 6.76 -1.27 8.33
CA LEU A 33 7.43 -2.38 9.02
C LEU A 33 7.60 -3.61 8.12
N ARG A 34 6.58 -3.94 7.32
CA ARG A 34 6.67 -5.03 6.35
C ARG A 34 7.65 -4.73 5.22
N ALA A 35 7.67 -3.51 4.71
CA ALA A 35 8.65 -3.10 3.70
C ALA A 35 10.09 -3.27 4.23
N ALA A 36 10.33 -2.85 5.48
CA ALA A 36 11.63 -2.99 6.14
C ALA A 36 12.03 -4.46 6.35
N GLU A 37 11.09 -5.32 6.72
CA GLU A 37 11.31 -6.77 6.86
C GLU A 37 11.77 -7.39 5.53
N TYR A 38 11.05 -7.15 4.44
CA TYR A 38 11.43 -7.68 3.12
C TYR A 38 12.72 -7.08 2.57
N ALA A 39 13.02 -5.81 2.87
CA ALA A 39 14.29 -5.20 2.53
C ALA A 39 15.45 -5.89 3.28
N ALA A 40 15.29 -6.19 4.57
CA ALA A 40 16.28 -6.89 5.37
C ALA A 40 16.52 -8.34 4.88
N GLU A 41 15.48 -8.98 4.34
CA GLU A 41 15.55 -10.31 3.73
C GLU A 41 16.10 -10.32 2.30
N LEU A 42 16.46 -9.16 1.73
CA LEU A 42 16.84 -8.99 0.31
C LEU A 42 15.73 -9.42 -0.67
N ASN A 43 14.47 -9.42 -0.24
CA ASN A 43 13.32 -9.70 -1.07
C ASN A 43 12.82 -8.41 -1.76
N ASN A 44 13.53 -8.02 -2.81
CA ASN A 44 13.27 -6.76 -3.52
C ASN A 44 11.88 -6.68 -4.16
N GLU A 45 11.29 -7.81 -4.59
CA GLU A 45 9.96 -7.80 -5.20
C GLU A 45 8.87 -7.43 -4.19
N GLU A 46 8.90 -8.07 -3.02
CA GLU A 46 7.95 -7.73 -1.94
C GLU A 46 8.25 -6.36 -1.35
N TRP A 47 9.52 -5.98 -1.19
CA TRP A 47 9.86 -4.62 -0.74
C TRP A 47 9.23 -3.55 -1.64
N ILE A 48 9.44 -3.60 -2.95
CA ILE A 48 8.87 -2.61 -3.91
C ILE A 48 7.34 -2.61 -3.89
N LYS A 49 6.73 -3.79 -3.71
CA LYS A 49 5.28 -3.93 -3.57
C LYS A 49 4.77 -3.20 -2.33
N TRP A 50 5.43 -3.36 -1.19
CA TRP A 50 5.04 -2.70 0.06
C TRP A 50 5.30 -1.18 0.03
N GLU A 51 6.37 -0.71 -0.60
CA GLU A 51 6.58 0.72 -0.89
C GLU A 51 5.42 1.31 -1.69
N SER A 52 4.93 0.57 -2.70
CA SER A 52 3.79 1.00 -3.50
C SER A 52 2.49 1.07 -2.69
N ILE A 53 2.30 0.16 -1.73
CA ILE A 53 1.16 0.16 -0.80
C ILE A 53 1.23 1.36 0.15
N ILE A 54 2.41 1.70 0.69
CA ILE A 54 2.63 2.88 1.54
C ILE A 54 2.21 4.16 0.80
N ILE A 55 2.63 4.30 -0.46
CA ILE A 55 2.23 5.44 -1.30
C ILE A 55 0.70 5.50 -1.46
N LEU A 56 0.05 4.36 -1.72
CA LEU A 56 -1.41 4.28 -1.86
C LEU A 56 -2.14 4.63 -0.55
N ILE A 57 -1.66 4.17 0.60
CA ILE A 57 -2.23 4.52 1.91
C ILE A 57 -2.18 6.04 2.11
N ASN A 58 -1.02 6.65 1.87
CA ASN A 58 -0.85 8.09 1.98
C ASN A 58 -1.76 8.85 1.00
N GLN A 59 -1.91 8.38 -0.23
CA GLN A 59 -2.80 9.00 -1.22
C GLN A 59 -4.28 8.91 -0.82
N ILE A 60 -4.70 7.79 -0.23
CA ILE A 60 -6.08 7.60 0.23
C ILE A 60 -6.36 8.50 1.45
N ASN A 61 -5.47 8.49 2.45
CA ASN A 61 -5.63 9.28 3.67
C ASN A 61 -5.54 10.79 3.43
N ASN A 62 -4.72 11.22 2.47
CA ASN A 62 -4.57 12.62 2.09
C ASN A 62 -5.48 13.04 0.92
N SER A 63 -6.33 12.15 0.40
CA SER A 63 -7.33 12.55 -0.59
C SER A 63 -8.34 13.45 0.12
N PRO A 64 -8.49 14.72 -0.31
CA PRO A 64 -9.43 15.63 0.31
C PRO A 64 -10.83 15.06 0.13
N ASP A 65 -11.46 14.70 1.24
CA ASP A 65 -12.89 14.43 1.29
C ASP A 65 -13.59 15.77 0.97
N LEU A 66 -14.01 15.95 -0.29
CA LEU A 66 -14.77 17.11 -0.76
C LEU A 66 -16.24 17.07 -0.31
N ASN A 67 -16.51 16.51 0.87
CA ASN A 67 -17.85 16.34 1.42
C ASN A 67 -17.93 17.06 2.77
N GLY A 68 -17.81 18.39 2.72
CA GLY A 68 -18.27 19.28 3.79
C GLY A 68 -19.77 19.49 3.76
#